data_AF-A0A534NS55-F1
#
_entry.id   AF-A0A534NS55-F1
#
_cell.length_a   1.000
_cell.length_b   1.000
_cell.length_c   1.000
_cell.angle_alpha   90.00
_cell.angle_beta   90.00
_cell.angle_gamma   90.00
#
_symmetry.space_group_name_H-M   'P 1'
#
loop_
_entity.id
_entity.type
_entity.pdbx_description
1 polymer ?
#
loop_
_entity_poly.entity_id
_entity_poly.type
_entity_poly.pdbx_seq_one_letter_code
_entity_poly.pdbx_strand_id
1 'polypeptide(L)' 'ERLGGALRERRFALEERKFRPHLTFGRVRPRGERSARRALAVIEPRELVRWTAREASLMQSVLGRGGATHTVLRTFPFR' A
#
# COMPACT_ATOMS: atom_id res chain seq x y z
N GLU A 1 -4.11 -4.93 15.02
CA GLU A 1 -4.51 -3.70 15.75
C GLU A 1 -3.43 -3.07 16.63
N ARG A 2 -2.35 -3.79 17.03
CA ARG A 2 -1.30 -3.27 17.94
C ARG A 2 -0.66 -1.94 17.50
N LEU A 3 -0.21 -1.82 16.25
CA LEU A 3 0.41 -0.58 15.75
C LEU A 3 -0.58 0.60 15.75
N GLY A 4 -1.80 0.37 15.27
CA GLY A 4 -2.84 1.41 15.24
C GLY A 4 -3.22 1.90 16.65
N GLY A 5 -3.34 0.99 17.62
CA GLY A 5 -3.58 1.35 19.03
C GLY A 5 -2.47 2.25 19.59
N ALA A 6 -1.21 1.83 19.46
CA ALA A 6 -0.05 2.58 19.95
C ALA A 6 0.11 3.98 19.31
N LEU A 7 -0.28 4.13 18.03
CA LEU A 7 -0.29 5.42 17.35
C LEU A 7 -1.44 6.31 17.83
N ARG A 8 -2.64 5.75 18.07
CA ARG A 8 -3.77 6.51 18.63
C ARG A 8 -3.48 7.03 20.04
N GLU A 9 -2.84 6.24 20.89
CA GLU A 9 -2.39 6.69 22.22
C GLU A 9 -1.45 7.90 22.14
N ARG A 10 -0.69 8.01 21.03
CA ARG A 10 0.18 9.16 20.71
C ARG A 10 -0.55 10.27 19.95
N ARG A 11 -1.88 10.23 19.90
CA ARG A 11 -2.76 11.22 19.27
C ARG A 11 -2.61 11.35 17.75
N PHE A 12 -2.12 10.31 17.08
CA PHE A 12 -2.20 10.26 15.63
C PHE A 12 -3.63 10.01 15.18
N ALA A 13 -4.11 10.85 14.25
CA ALA A 13 -5.35 10.58 13.53
C ALA A 13 -5.11 9.46 12.52
N LEU A 14 -5.84 8.36 12.67
CA LEU A 14 -5.75 7.20 11.78
C LEU A 14 -7.01 7.08 10.93
N GLU A 15 -6.89 6.34 9.83
CA GLU A 15 -8.00 5.95 8.98
C GLU A 15 -8.99 5.05 9.75
N GLU A 16 -10.29 5.34 9.64
CA GLU A 16 -11.36 4.53 10.24
C GLU A 16 -11.77 3.34 9.37
N ARG A 17 -11.45 3.38 8.06
CA ARG A 17 -11.70 2.25 7.15
C ARG A 17 -10.93 1.02 7.61
N LYS A 18 -11.62 -0.13 7.62
CA LYS A 18 -11.02 -1.42 7.93
C LYS A 18 -9.83 -1.70 7.01
N PHE A 19 -8.70 -2.05 7.61
CA PHE A 19 -7.49 -2.43 6.89
C PHE A 19 -7.73 -3.66 6.01
N ARG A 20 -7.40 -3.55 4.72
CA ARG A 20 -7.43 -4.64 3.74
C ARG A 20 -6.04 -4.72 3.10
N PRO A 21 -5.18 -5.68 3.51
CA PRO A 21 -3.84 -5.79 2.96
C PRO A 21 -3.92 -6.14 1.47
N HIS A 22 -3.22 -5.37 0.63
CA HIS A 22 -3.15 -5.59 -0.80
C HIS A 22 -1.87 -4.97 -1.36
N LEU A 23 -1.43 -5.46 -2.52
CA LEU A 23 -0.36 -4.83 -3.29
C LEU A 23 -1.00 -4.01 -4.41
N THR A 24 -0.75 -2.70 -4.43
CA THR A 24 -1.19 -1.85 -5.54
C THR A 24 -0.23 -1.99 -6.71
N PHE A 25 -0.70 -2.58 -7.82
CA PHE A 25 0.06 -2.64 -9.08
C PHE A 25 -0.09 -1.38 -9.93
N GLY A 26 -1.22 -0.68 -9.79
CA GLY A 26 -1.51 0.52 -10.54
C GLY A 26 -2.82 1.15 -10.09
N ARG A 27 -3.02 2.41 -10.46
CA ARG A 27 -4.27 3.14 -10.25
C ARG A 27 -4.86 3.48 -11.60
N VAL A 28 -6.11 3.11 -11.81
CA VAL A 28 -6.82 3.37 -13.06
C VAL A 28 -7.20 4.85 -13.09
N ARG A 29 -6.84 5.54 -14.18
CA ARG A 29 -7.27 6.93 -14.42
C ARG A 29 -8.79 6.94 -14.73
N PRO A 30 -9.49 8.06 -14.46
CA PRO A 30 -10.91 8.17 -14.80
C PRO A 30 -11.18 7.75 -16.25
N ARG A 31 -12.24 6.98 -16.48
CA ARG A 31 -12.65 6.42 -17.79
C ARG A 31 -11.78 5.26 -18.31
N GLY A 32 -10.78 4.80 -17.54
CA GLY A 32 -9.92 3.66 -17.88
C GLY A 32 -10.45 2.29 -17.43
N GLU A 33 -11.60 2.23 -16.74
CA GLU A 33 -12.08 1.06 -16.01
C GLU A 33 -12.39 -0.12 -16.92
N ARG A 34 -12.98 0.14 -18.09
CA ARG A 34 -13.27 -0.91 -19.09
C ARG A 34 -12.01 -1.56 -19.62
N SER A 35 -10.98 -0.78 -19.93
CA SER A 35 -9.71 -1.29 -20.44
C SER A 35 -8.95 -2.06 -19.36
N ALA A 36 -8.92 -1.54 -18.13
CA ALA A 36 -8.32 -2.26 -17.00
C ALA A 36 -9.01 -3.60 -16.74
N ARG A 37 -10.35 -3.65 -16.76
CA ARG A 37 -11.10 -4.89 -16.59
C ARG A 37 -10.76 -5.93 -17.67
N ARG A 38 -10.68 -5.51 -18.94
CA ARG A 38 -10.30 -6.41 -20.04
C ARG A 38 -8.87 -6.93 -19.89
N ALA A 39 -7.94 -6.07 -19.53
CA ALA A 39 -6.54 -6.46 -19.31
C ALA A 39 -6.39 -7.44 -18.15
N LEU A 40 -7.19 -7.32 -17.09
CA LEU A 40 -7.17 -8.24 -15.95
C LEU A 40 -7.92 -9.54 -16.22
N ALA A 41 -8.93 -9.55 -17.09
CA ALA A 41 -9.77 -10.72 -17.36
C ALA A 41 -9.02 -11.91 -17.99
N VAL A 42 -7.87 -11.66 -18.64
CA VAL A 42 -7.03 -12.71 -19.23
C VAL A 42 -6.02 -13.29 -18.24
N ILE A 43 -5.95 -12.74 -17.02
CA ILE A 43 -5.05 -13.23 -15.98
C ILE A 43 -5.78 -14.29 -15.17
N GLU A 44 -5.30 -15.52 -15.24
CA GLU A 44 -5.86 -16.62 -14.45
C GLU A 44 -5.68 -16.39 -12.95
N PRO A 45 -6.72 -16.63 -12.12
CA PRO A 45 -6.60 -16.57 -10.67
C PRO A 45 -5.65 -17.65 -10.16
N ARG A 46 -4.42 -17.25 -9.86
CA ARG A 46 -3.39 -18.12 -9.28
C ARG A 46 -2.51 -17.33 -8.32
N GLU A 47 -1.67 -18.03 -7.59
CA GLU A 47 -0.59 -17.38 -6.84
C GLU A 47 0.36 -16.66 -7.80
N LEU A 48 0.39 -15.33 -7.72
CA LEU A 48 1.29 -14.51 -8.54
C LEU A 48 2.64 -14.30 -7.86
N VAL A 49 2.63 -14.24 -6.53
CA VAL A 49 3.83 -13.99 -5.73
C VAL A 49 3.63 -14.53 -4.32
N ARG A 50 4.70 -15.08 -3.76
CA ARG A 50 4.81 -15.44 -2.36
C ARG A 50 6.06 -14.79 -1.80
N TRP A 51 5.92 -14.08 -0.68
CA TRP A 51 7.05 -13.48 0.02
C TRP A 51 6.86 -13.59 1.52
N THR A 52 7.97 -13.45 2.24
CA THR A 52 7.99 -13.26 3.69
C THR A 52 8.26 -11.78 3.97
N ALA A 53 7.36 -11.11 4.69
CA ALA A 53 7.64 -9.76 5.16
C ALA A 53 8.74 -9.82 6.22
N ARG A 54 9.90 -9.21 5.93
CA ARG A 54 11.07 -9.23 6.82
C ARG A 54 11.22 -7.97 7.66
N GLU A 55 10.52 -6.91 7.32
CA GLU A 55 10.61 -5.62 8.00
C GLU A 55 9.38 -4.74 7.75
N ALA A 56 9.21 -3.74 8.61
CA ALA A 56 8.38 -2.57 8.38
C ALA A 56 9.26 -1.35 8.09
N SER A 57 8.82 -0.49 7.18
CA SER A 57 9.46 0.81 6.92
C SER A 57 8.55 1.95 7.32
N LEU A 58 9.07 2.93 8.04
CA LEU A 58 8.47 4.27 8.14
C LEU A 58 8.85 5.03 6.88
N MET A 59 7.86 5.39 6.08
CA MET A 59 8.07 6.06 4.80
C MET A 59 7.45 7.46 4.79
N GLN A 60 8.09 8.39 4.08
CA GLN A 60 7.55 9.70 3.75
C GLN A 60 7.22 9.75 2.26
N SER A 61 6.09 10.37 1.93
CA SER A 61 5.71 10.67 0.55
C SER A 61 5.54 12.17 0.39
N VAL A 62 6.26 12.78 -0.55
CA VAL A 62 6.16 14.21 -0.86
C VAL A 62 5.70 14.37 -2.30
N LEU A 63 4.59 15.09 -2.52
CA LEU A 63 4.06 15.35 -3.85
C LEU A 63 4.85 16.48 -4.53
N GLY A 64 5.39 16.20 -5.71
CA GLY A 64 6.03 17.18 -6.58
C GLY A 64 5.44 17.18 -8.00
N ARG A 65 5.97 18.03 -8.88
CA ARG A 65 5.49 18.18 -10.27
C ARG A 65 5.58 16.88 -11.08
N GLY A 66 6.52 15.99 -10.74
CA GLY A 66 6.72 14.68 -11.39
C GLY A 66 5.98 13.51 -10.73
N GLY A 67 5.17 13.75 -9.69
CA GLY A 67 4.55 12.70 -8.88
C GLY A 67 5.05 12.67 -7.44
N ALA A 68 4.74 11.59 -6.72
CA ALA A 68 5.18 11.42 -5.34
C ALA A 68 6.62 10.91 -5.29
N THR A 69 7.48 11.60 -4.55
CA THR A 69 8.77 11.05 -4.11
C THR A 69 8.55 10.28 -2.82
N HIS A 70 8.98 9.02 -2.80
CA HIS A 70 8.89 8.15 -1.63
C HIS A 70 10.28 7.96 -1.01
N THR A 71 10.40 8.22 0.28
CA THR A 71 11.66 8.10 1.03
C THR A 71 11.47 7.19 2.24
N VAL A 72 12.36 6.23 2.43
CA VAL A 72 12.44 5.46 3.67
C VAL A 72 13.10 6.32 4.74
N LEU A 73 12.37 6.62 5.81
CA LEU A 73 12.90 7.35 6.96
C LEU A 73 13.55 6.41 7.97
N ARG A 74 13.00 5.20 8.14
CA ARG A 74 13.51 4.19 9.07
C ARG A 74 12.99 2.80 8.72
N THR A 75 13.79 1.77 8.97
CA THR A 75 13.40 0.35 8.86
C THR A 75 13.35 -0.32 10.24
N PHE A 76 12.49 -1.33 10.38
CA PHE A 76 12.26 -2.11 11.59
C PHE A 76 12.17 -3.60 11.20
N PRO A 77 13.22 -4.40 11.39
CA PRO A 77 13.19 -5.82 11.03
C PRO A 77 12.19 -6.59 11.91
N PHE A 78 11.49 -7.53 11.31
CA PHE A 78 10.67 -8.52 12.00
C PHE A 78 11.54 -9.71 12.37
N ARG A 79 11.39 -10.17 13.61
CA ARG A 79 12.03 -11.38 14.12
C ARG A 79 11.22 -12.60 13.71
#